data_AF-A0A258TSR5-F1
#
_entry.id   AF-A0A258TSR5-F1
#
_cell.length_a   1.000
_cell.length_b   1.000
_cell.length_c   1.000
_cell.angle_alpha   90.00
_cell.angle_beta   90.00
_cell.angle_gamma   90.00
#
_symmetry.space_group_name_H-M   'P 1'
#
loop_
_entity.id
_entity.type
_entity.pdbx_description
1 polymer ?
#
loop_
_entity_poly.entity_id
_entity_poly.type
_entity_poly.pdbx_seq_one_letter_code
_entity_poly.pdbx_strand_id
1 'polypeptide(L)'
;MTDLNQFRQFYQLADQLIEGSSKDDIAETAKLLALNLAHYQSKFGEIPLDEVLTVLNVVTPNDEQAVLLSSGMEILVGVLGMVRLGPLNDPEPIH
;
A
#
# COMPACT_ATOMS: atom_id res chain seq x y z
N MET A 1 -5.05 -19.76 5.78
CA MET A 1 -4.71 -19.45 7.20
C MET A 1 -3.49 -18.55 7.32
N THR A 2 -2.46 -18.73 6.48
CA THR A 2 -1.28 -17.84 6.41
C THR A 2 -1.63 -16.43 5.97
N ASP A 3 -2.62 -16.28 5.08
CA ASP A 3 -2.96 -15.03 4.40
C ASP A 3 -3.61 -14.00 5.33
N LEU A 4 -4.47 -14.44 6.26
CA LEU A 4 -5.10 -13.57 7.26
C LEU A 4 -4.10 -13.01 8.29
N ASN A 5 -3.06 -13.76 8.63
CA ASN A 5 -2.01 -13.30 9.55
C ASN A 5 -1.10 -12.28 8.87
N GLN A 6 -0.73 -12.53 7.61
CA GLN A 6 0.06 -11.59 6.81
C GLN A 6 -0.72 -10.30 6.53
N PHE A 7 -2.01 -10.40 6.22
CA PHE A 7 -2.92 -9.26 6.11
C PHE A 7 -2.85 -8.37 7.35
N ARG A 8 -3.06 -8.97 8.54
CA ARG A 8 -3.03 -8.24 9.82
C ARG A 8 -1.69 -7.55 10.07
N GLN A 9 -0.58 -8.20 9.74
CA GLN A 9 0.75 -7.63 9.94
C GLN A 9 0.97 -6.40 9.05
N PHE A 10 0.67 -6.48 7.75
CA PHE A 10 0.82 -5.34 6.85
C PHE A 10 -0.17 -4.23 7.17
N TYR A 11 -1.38 -4.57 7.60
CA TYR A 11 -2.36 -3.58 8.03
C TYR A 11 -1.87 -2.79 9.26
N GLN A 12 -1.38 -3.49 10.29
CA GLN A 12 -0.82 -2.86 11.48
C GLN A 12 0.42 -2.01 11.16
N LEU A 13 1.28 -2.48 10.26
CA LEU A 13 2.47 -1.74 9.85
C LEU A 13 2.09 -0.48 9.05
N ALA A 14 1.09 -0.57 8.18
CA ALA A 14 0.55 0.57 7.45
C ALA A 14 0.01 1.63 8.42
N ASP A 15 -0.79 1.23 9.41
CA ASP A 15 -1.32 2.14 10.44
C ASP A 15 -0.19 2.85 11.19
N GLN A 16 0.84 2.11 11.63
CA GLN A 16 1.99 2.68 12.33
C GLN A 16 2.78 3.68 11.47
N LEU A 17 2.97 3.37 10.19
CA LEU A 17 3.63 4.28 9.25
C LEU A 17 2.79 5.53 9.02
N ILE A 18 1.49 5.40 8.82
CA ILE A 18 0.56 6.51 8.62
C ILE A 18 0.56 7.43 9.86
N GLU A 19 0.46 6.87 11.05
CA GLU A 19 0.49 7.63 12.31
C GLU A 19 1.81 8.39 12.49
N GLY A 20 2.93 7.80 12.05
CA GLY A 20 4.24 8.44 12.10
C GLY A 20 4.44 9.53 11.03
N SER A 21 3.70 9.46 9.91
CA SER A 21 3.93 10.24 8.70
C SER A 21 3.41 11.67 8.75
N SER A 22 4.13 12.56 8.07
CA SER A 22 3.68 13.93 7.85
C SER A 22 2.54 13.97 6.83
N LYS A 23 1.76 15.06 6.81
CA LYS A 23 0.74 15.26 5.75
C LYS A 23 1.35 15.28 4.35
N ASP A 24 2.57 15.80 4.24
CA ASP A 24 3.30 15.85 2.97
C ASP A 24 3.74 14.45 2.53
N ASP A 25 4.16 13.59 3.47
CA ASP A 25 4.51 12.19 3.19
C ASP A 25 3.30 11.42 2.64
N ILE A 26 2.12 11.63 3.25
CA ILE A 26 0.87 11.01 2.83
C ILE A 26 0.46 11.53 1.45
N ALA A 27 0.58 12.84 1.21
CA ALA A 27 0.25 13.45 -0.08
C ALA A 27 1.18 12.97 -1.20
N GLU A 28 2.49 12.85 -0.94
CA GLU A 28 3.46 12.31 -1.90
C GLU A 28 3.19 10.83 -2.18
N THR A 29 2.94 10.04 -1.15
CA THR A 29 2.59 8.63 -1.29
C THR A 29 1.32 8.45 -2.13
N ALA A 30 0.28 9.24 -1.89
CA ALA A 30 -0.95 9.20 -2.67
C ALA A 30 -0.72 9.56 -4.15
N LYS A 31 0.13 10.57 -4.44
CA LYS A 31 0.52 10.93 -5.81
C LYS A 31 1.25 9.77 -6.51
N LEU A 32 2.20 9.14 -5.84
CA LEU A 32 2.95 8.00 -6.39
C LEU A 32 2.04 6.80 -6.66
N LEU A 33 1.10 6.49 -5.75
CA LEU A 33 0.13 5.41 -5.94
C LEU A 33 -0.82 5.70 -7.12
N ALA A 34 -1.29 6.94 -7.27
CA ALA A 34 -2.10 7.33 -8.42
C ALA A 34 -1.34 7.19 -9.75
N LEU A 35 -0.06 7.56 -9.79
CA LEU A 35 0.80 7.35 -10.95
C LEU A 35 1.03 5.87 -11.24
N ASN A 36 1.25 5.05 -10.21
CA ASN A 36 1.38 3.60 -10.36
C ASN A 36 0.10 2.98 -10.94
N LEU A 37 -1.08 3.40 -10.44
CA LEU A 37 -2.37 2.95 -10.96
C LEU A 37 -2.55 3.34 -12.43
N ALA A 38 -2.31 4.61 -12.78
CA ALA A 38 -2.40 5.08 -14.16
C ALA A 38 -1.43 4.33 -15.09
N HIS A 39 -0.20 4.08 -14.63
CA HIS A 39 0.78 3.30 -15.40
C HIS A 39 0.31 1.86 -15.62
N TYR A 40 -0.22 1.21 -14.58
CA TYR A 40 -0.78 -0.13 -14.69
C TYR A 40 -1.95 -0.15 -15.69
N GLN A 41 -2.90 0.78 -15.55
CA GLN A 41 -4.06 0.86 -16.44
C GLN A 41 -3.67 1.12 -17.90
N SER A 42 -2.62 1.90 -18.15
CA SER A 42 -2.11 2.12 -19.51
C SER A 42 -1.58 0.84 -20.17
N LYS A 43 -1.16 -0.16 -19.37
CA LYS A 43 -0.60 -1.42 -19.85
C LYS A 43 -1.62 -2.57 -19.91
N PHE A 44 -2.57 -2.59 -18.97
CA PHE A 44 -3.45 -3.75 -18.76
C PHE A 44 -4.94 -3.43 -18.90
N GLY A 45 -5.30 -2.16 -19.12
CA GLY A 45 -6.68 -1.70 -19.20
C GLY A 45 -7.22 -1.19 -17.87
N GLU A 46 -8.43 -0.64 -17.89
CA GLU A 46 -9.07 -0.08 -16.69
C GLU A 46 -9.42 -1.18 -15.68
N ILE A 47 -9.28 -0.85 -14.39
CA ILE A 47 -9.75 -1.70 -13.30
C ILE A 47 -11.16 -1.23 -12.93
N PRO A 48 -12.18 -2.10 -12.95
CA PRO A 48 -13.52 -1.73 -12.55
C PRO A 48 -13.55 -1.28 -11.08
N LEU A 49 -13.94 -0.03 -10.84
CA LEU A 49 -13.90 0.58 -9.50
C LEU A 49 -14.85 -0.13 -8.52
N ASP A 50 -15.98 -0.62 -9.02
CA ASP A 50 -16.98 -1.41 -8.32
C ASP A 50 -16.40 -2.73 -7.76
N GLU A 51 -15.49 -3.38 -8.48
CA GLU A 51 -14.81 -4.59 -8.00
C GLU A 51 -13.92 -4.27 -6.79
N VAL A 52 -13.17 -3.17 -6.84
CA VAL A 52 -12.30 -2.74 -5.73
C VAL A 52 -13.13 -2.28 -4.52
N LEU A 53 -14.20 -1.53 -4.74
CA LEU A 53 -15.10 -1.07 -3.67
C LEU A 53 -15.83 -2.22 -2.98
N THR A 54 -16.14 -3.29 -3.72
CA THR A 54 -16.76 -4.49 -3.15
C THR A 54 -15.85 -5.13 -2.12
N VAL A 55 -14.53 -5.14 -2.36
CA VAL A 55 -13.52 -5.69 -1.44
C VAL A 55 -13.41 -4.87 -0.16
N LEU A 56 -13.54 -3.54 -0.24
CA LEU A 56 -13.45 -2.63 0.92
C LEU A 56 -14.67 -2.72 1.86
N ASN A 57 -15.83 -3.15 1.36
CA ASN A 57 -17.08 -3.21 2.13
C ASN A 57 -17.31 -4.55 2.84
N VAL A 58 -16.37 -5.50 2.77
CA VAL A 58 -16.54 -6.83 3.35
C VAL A 58 -16.09 -6.86 4.82
N VAL A 59 -17.01 -7.24 5.71
CA VAL A 59 -16.74 -7.39 7.16
C VAL A 59 -15.77 -8.54 7.46
N THR A 60 -15.72 -9.56 6.60
CA THR A 60 -14.77 -10.68 6.68
C THR A 60 -14.37 -11.10 5.27
N PRO A 61 -13.18 -10.70 4.79
CA PRO A 61 -12.72 -11.03 3.44
C PRO A 61 -12.57 -12.54 3.28
N ASN A 62 -12.92 -13.06 2.10
CA ASN A 62 -12.53 -14.41 1.70
C ASN A 62 -11.02 -14.49 1.39
N ASP A 63 -10.49 -15.67 1.08
CA ASP A 63 -9.05 -15.85 0.87
C ASP A 63 -8.50 -14.97 -0.28
N GLU A 64 -9.21 -14.85 -1.40
CA GLU A 64 -8.80 -14.00 -2.54
C GLU A 64 -8.81 -12.51 -2.17
N GLN A 65 -9.83 -12.07 -1.43
CA GLN A 65 -9.95 -10.70 -0.93
C GLN A 65 -8.87 -10.40 0.11
N ALA A 66 -8.53 -11.37 0.98
CA ALA A 66 -7.47 -11.23 1.97
C ALA A 66 -6.11 -11.09 1.30
N VAL A 67 -5.85 -11.83 0.22
CA VAL A 67 -4.64 -11.67 -0.60
C VAL A 67 -4.60 -10.28 -1.23
N LEU A 68 -5.68 -9.84 -1.87
CA LEU A 68 -5.73 -8.52 -2.50
C LEU A 68 -5.51 -7.38 -1.49
N LEU A 69 -6.16 -7.46 -0.32
CA LEU A 69 -5.99 -6.49 0.75
C LEU A 69 -4.56 -6.50 1.32
N SER A 70 -3.96 -7.68 1.51
CA SER A 70 -2.58 -7.81 1.98
C SER A 70 -1.59 -7.19 1.00
N SER A 71 -1.72 -7.52 -0.29
CA SER A 71 -0.87 -6.97 -1.35
C SER A 71 -1.03 -5.46 -1.47
N GLY A 72 -2.25 -4.94 -1.35
CA GLY A 72 -2.50 -3.50 -1.32
C GLY A 72 -1.80 -2.80 -0.16
N MET A 73 -1.86 -3.38 1.05
CA MET A 73 -1.17 -2.83 2.22
C MET A 73 0.35 -2.94 2.11
N GLU A 74 0.87 -4.03 1.55
CA GLU A 74 2.30 -4.18 1.28
C GLU A 74 2.83 -3.09 0.34
N ILE A 75 2.10 -2.80 -0.75
CA ILE A 75 2.43 -1.70 -1.67
C ILE A 75 2.43 -0.36 -0.94
N LEU A 76 1.41 -0.09 -0.12
CA LEU A 76 1.33 1.14 0.66
C LEU A 76 2.52 1.29 1.61
N VAL A 77 2.84 0.25 2.39
CA VAL A 77 3.99 0.22 3.32
C VAL A 77 5.29 0.50 2.56
N GLY A 78 5.48 -0.12 1.39
CA GLY A 78 6.68 0.07 0.57
C GLY A 78 6.84 1.50 0.06
N VAL A 79 5.76 2.08 -0.50
CA VAL A 79 5.80 3.44 -1.04
C VAL A 79 5.92 4.47 0.07
N LEU A 80 5.16 4.34 1.15
CA LEU A 80 5.20 5.27 2.29
C LEU A 80 6.54 5.19 3.03
N GLY A 81 7.08 3.99 3.20
CA GLY A 81 8.41 3.78 3.77
C GLY A 81 9.49 4.49 2.95
N MET A 82 9.45 4.36 1.61
CA MET A 82 10.38 5.06 0.71
C MET A 82 10.23 6.58 0.78
N VAL A 83 9.01 7.11 0.81
CA VAL A 83 8.77 8.56 0.90
C VAL A 83 9.30 9.13 2.22
N ARG A 84 9.05 8.41 3.33
CA ARG A 84 9.38 8.86 4.67
C ARG A 84 10.86 8.70 5.02
N LEU A 85 11.45 7.57 4.67
CA LEU A 85 12.80 7.18 5.08
C LEU A 85 13.85 7.43 3.98
N GLY A 86 13.41 7.86 2.80
CA GLY A 86 14.24 7.91 1.60
C GLY A 86 14.40 6.54 0.95
N PRO A 87 15.04 6.47 -0.24
CA PRO A 87 15.38 5.20 -0.86
C PRO A 87 16.30 4.42 0.09
N LEU A 88 16.03 3.11 0.26
CA LEU A 88 16.79 2.19 1.13
C LEU A 88 18.29 2.05 0.78
N ASN A 89 18.81 2.84 -0.16
CA ASN A 89 20.14 2.76 -0.75
C ASN A 89 21.02 4.01 -0.56
N ASP A 90 20.64 4.99 0.27
CA ASP A 90 21.58 6.05 0.63
C ASP A 90 22.45 5.60 1.80
N PRO A 91 23.75 5.28 1.59
CA PRO A 91 24.66 5.03 2.69
C PRO A 91 24.81 6.31 3.51
N GLU A 92 24.62 6.21 4.84
CA GLU A 92 24.86 7.33 5.75
C GLU A 92 26.26 7.92 5.52
N PRO A 93 26.40 9.27 5.56
CA PRO A 93 27.71 9.88 5.48
C PRO A 93 28.51 9.49 6.72
N ILE A 94 29.63 8.81 6.49
CA ILE A 94 30.62 8.49 7.51
C ILE A 94 31.17 9.82 8.02
N HIS A 95 30.79 10.21 9.24
CA HIS A 95 31.41 11.32 9.97
C HIS A 95 32.75 10.89 10.59
#